data_AF-A0A3C1BJJ0-F1
#
_entry.id   AF-A0A3C1BJJ0-F1
#
_cell.length_a   1.000
_cell.length_b   1.000
_cell.length_c   1.000
_cell.angle_alpha   90.00
_cell.angle_beta   90.00
_cell.angle_gamma   90.00
#
_symmetry.space_group_name_H-M   'P 1'
#
loop_
_entity.id
_entity.type
_entity.pdbx_description
1 polymer ?
#
loop_
_entity_poly.entity_id
_entity_poly.type
_entity_poly.pdbx_seq_one_letter_code
_entity_poly.pdbx_strand_id
1 'polypeptide(L)'
;MQKINMDKPIKDASRSKKKMKYDELIAYQQAQSDSAKAASLKNPLDGSKPFNPDKRGYSDTVNTTLYGTTTLVNDHSKVYKGGSWNDLAFWLNPATRRFMNEDDASAEVGFRCAMTLVGAPEINPNGKPHYSVKNAKPFKAH
;
A
#
# COMPACT_ATOMS: atom_id res chain seq x y z
N MET A 1 -2.15 14.84 -48.38
CA MET A 1 -1.43 15.61 -47.34
C MET A 1 -2.13 16.95 -47.16
N GLN A 2 -2.97 17.11 -46.13
CA GLN A 2 -3.56 18.40 -45.77
C GLN A 2 -2.73 18.98 -44.62
N LYS A 3 -2.14 20.17 -44.83
CA LYS A 3 -1.36 20.88 -43.80
C LYS A 3 -2.33 21.58 -42.85
N ILE A 4 -2.18 21.35 -41.55
CA ILE A 4 -2.95 22.05 -40.52
C ILE A 4 -2.14 23.30 -40.14
N ASN A 5 -2.62 24.49 -40.50
CA ASN A 5 -2.04 25.78 -40.10
C ASN A 5 -2.35 26.07 -38.62
N MET A 6 -1.33 26.46 -37.86
CA MET A 6 -1.33 26.60 -36.40
C MET A 6 -1.63 28.02 -35.88
N ASP A 7 -2.38 28.84 -36.62
CA ASP A 7 -2.52 30.28 -36.32
C ASP A 7 -3.88 30.70 -35.74
N LYS A 8 -4.69 29.76 -35.21
CA LYS A 8 -6.00 30.10 -34.62
C LYS A 8 -6.13 29.55 -33.19
N PRO A 9 -6.27 30.41 -32.15
CA PRO A 9 -6.49 29.93 -30.79
C PRO A 9 -7.87 29.27 -30.66
N ILE A 10 -7.89 28.03 -30.16
CA ILE A 10 -9.09 27.24 -29.92
C ILE A 10 -9.81 27.82 -28.70
N LYS A 11 -11.03 28.32 -28.90
CA LYS A 11 -11.93 28.73 -27.81
C LYS A 11 -12.92 27.60 -27.57
N ASP A 12 -12.83 26.93 -26.42
CA ASP A 12 -13.77 25.87 -26.04
C ASP A 12 -14.70 26.38 -24.92
N ALA A 13 -16.00 26.16 -25.09
CA ALA A 13 -17.01 26.63 -24.15
C ALA A 13 -17.12 25.66 -22.96
N SER A 14 -16.85 26.15 -21.74
CA SER A 14 -17.02 25.35 -20.52
C SER A 14 -18.48 24.94 -20.36
N ARG A 15 -18.79 23.65 -20.55
CA ARG A 15 -20.11 23.07 -20.31
C ARG A 15 -20.30 22.85 -18.81
N SER A 16 -20.93 23.80 -18.12
CA SER A 16 -21.42 23.56 -16.77
C SER A 16 -22.56 22.54 -16.82
N LYS A 17 -22.34 21.33 -16.29
CA LYS A 17 -23.37 20.30 -16.22
C LYS A 17 -24.43 20.72 -15.20
N LYS A 18 -25.68 20.78 -15.62
CA LYS A 18 -26.86 20.96 -14.76
C LYS A 18 -26.82 19.88 -13.67
N LYS A 19 -26.96 20.27 -12.39
CA LYS A 19 -26.98 19.31 -11.27
C LYS A 19 -28.20 18.40 -11.44
N MET A 20 -27.99 17.11 -11.68
CA MET A 20 -29.10 16.14 -11.77
C MET A 20 -29.69 15.87 -10.39
N LYS A 21 -31.00 15.62 -10.35
CA LYS A 21 -31.73 15.22 -9.15
C LYS A 21 -31.35 13.78 -8.76
N TYR A 22 -31.39 13.45 -7.47
CA TYR A 22 -30.94 12.15 -6.95
C TYR A 22 -31.64 10.95 -7.61
N ASP A 23 -32.94 11.08 -7.90
CA ASP A 23 -33.71 10.03 -8.60
C ASP A 23 -33.19 9.74 -10.01
N GLU A 24 -32.74 10.78 -10.74
CA GLU A 24 -32.13 10.62 -12.07
C GLU A 24 -30.71 10.06 -11.99
N LEU A 25 -29.99 10.29 -10.90
CA LEU A 25 -28.65 9.74 -10.68
C LEU A 25 -28.69 8.23 -10.48
N ILE A 26 -29.67 7.71 -9.73
CA ILE A 26 -29.87 6.27 -9.56
C ILE A 26 -30.21 5.60 -10.90
N ALA A 27 -31.13 6.19 -11.67
CA ALA A 27 -31.50 5.68 -12.99
C ALA A 27 -30.31 5.70 -13.97
N TYR A 28 -29.50 6.76 -13.94
CA TYR A 28 -28.29 6.85 -14.76
C TYR A 28 -27.25 5.80 -14.36
N GLN A 29 -27.07 5.54 -13.07
CA GLN A 29 -26.14 4.54 -12.56
C GLN A 29 -26.56 3.11 -12.93
N GLN A 30 -27.87 2.82 -12.91
CA GLN A 30 -28.42 1.54 -13.38
C GLN A 30 -28.30 1.39 -14.90
N ALA A 31 -28.59 2.43 -15.68
CA ALA A 31 -28.40 2.42 -17.14
C ALA A 31 -26.92 2.24 -17.55
N GLN A 32 -25.99 2.79 -16.76
CA GLN A 32 -24.54 2.57 -16.93
C GLN A 32 -24.15 1.10 -16.66
N SER A 33 -24.75 0.44 -15.67
CA SER A 33 -24.49 -0.99 -15.41
C SER A 33 -25.07 -1.93 -16.47
N ASP A 34 -26.23 -1.62 -17.04
CA ASP A 34 -26.83 -2.42 -18.12
C ASP A 34 -26.08 -2.24 -19.45
N SER A 35 -25.62 -1.01 -19.74
CA SER A 35 -24.75 -0.73 -20.88
C SER A 35 -23.34 -1.31 -20.72
N ALA A 36 -22.80 -1.39 -19.49
CA ALA A 36 -21.56 -2.10 -19.19
C ALA A 36 -21.67 -3.62 -19.38
N LYS A 37 -22.82 -4.23 -19.06
CA LYS A 37 -23.12 -5.64 -19.37
C LYS A 37 -23.18 -5.88 -20.88
N ALA A 38 -23.84 -5.01 -21.64
CA ALA A 38 -23.91 -5.11 -23.11
C ALA A 38 -22.56 -4.82 -23.80
N ALA A 39 -21.69 -4.01 -23.19
CA ALA A 39 -20.35 -3.69 -23.71
C ALA A 39 -19.35 -4.85 -23.60
N SER A 40 -19.64 -5.89 -22.79
CA SER A 40 -18.80 -7.09 -22.70
C SER A 40 -18.85 -7.98 -23.95
N LEU A 41 -19.87 -7.82 -24.80
CA LEU A 41 -20.05 -8.56 -26.06
C LEU A 41 -19.41 -7.87 -27.28
N LYS A 42 -18.75 -6.72 -27.11
CA LYS A 42 -18.12 -6.01 -28.22
C LYS A 42 -16.60 -6.21 -28.19
N ASN A 43 -16.06 -6.68 -29.31
CA ASN A 43 -14.63 -6.92 -29.50
C ASN A 43 -13.79 -5.70 -29.04
N PRO A 44 -12.70 -5.91 -28.27
CA PRO A 44 -11.84 -4.84 -27.75
C PRO A 44 -11.15 -3.93 -28.79
N LEU A 45 -11.34 -4.21 -30.09
CA LEU A 45 -10.71 -3.50 -31.20
C LEU A 45 -11.49 -2.27 -31.68
N ASP A 46 -12.72 -2.05 -31.20
CA ASP A 46 -13.47 -0.83 -31.51
C ASP A 46 -12.91 0.32 -30.67
N GLY A 47 -11.97 1.07 -31.24
CA GLY A 47 -11.18 2.15 -30.65
C GLY A 47 -11.96 3.40 -30.23
N SER A 48 -13.16 3.22 -29.67
CA SER A 48 -14.07 4.28 -29.23
C SER A 48 -13.81 4.76 -27.79
N LYS A 49 -12.73 4.34 -27.13
CA LYS A 49 -12.38 4.83 -25.79
C LYS A 49 -11.47 6.07 -25.88
N PRO A 50 -11.83 7.21 -25.24
CA PRO A 50 -10.98 8.40 -25.24
C PRO A 50 -9.61 8.11 -24.63
N PHE A 51 -8.56 8.63 -25.27
CA PHE A 51 -7.18 8.47 -24.83
C PHE A 51 -6.97 9.16 -23.48
N ASN A 52 -6.76 8.35 -22.44
CA ASN A 52 -6.39 8.83 -21.11
C ASN A 52 -4.86 8.65 -20.97
N PRO A 53 -4.07 9.74 -20.89
CA PRO A 53 -2.61 9.69 -20.93
C PRO A 53 -1.98 9.07 -19.68
N ASP A 54 -2.71 8.98 -18.57
CA ASP A 54 -2.27 8.25 -17.38
C ASP A 54 -2.96 6.88 -17.31
N LYS A 55 -2.23 5.85 -17.74
CA LYS A 55 -2.66 4.45 -17.71
C LYS A 55 -2.10 3.70 -16.48
N ARG A 56 -1.39 4.37 -15.57
CA ARG A 56 -0.77 3.68 -14.43
C ARG A 56 -1.88 3.27 -13.45
N GLY A 57 -2.30 2.00 -13.50
CA GLY A 57 -3.38 1.45 -12.69
C GLY A 57 -4.79 1.53 -13.28
N TYR A 58 -4.99 2.14 -14.48
CA TYR A 58 -6.32 2.31 -15.09
C TYR A 58 -7.01 0.99 -15.49
N SER A 59 -6.22 -0.05 -15.76
CA SER A 59 -6.71 -1.38 -16.16
C SER A 59 -6.52 -2.43 -15.07
N ASP A 60 -5.97 -2.06 -13.92
CA ASP A 60 -5.83 -2.97 -12.80
C ASP A 60 -7.11 -2.92 -11.97
N THR A 61 -7.86 -4.01 -11.98
CA THR A 61 -9.08 -4.11 -11.17
C THR A 61 -8.64 -4.34 -9.73
N VAL A 62 -8.40 -3.26 -8.99
CA VAL A 62 -8.09 -3.34 -7.57
C VAL A 62 -9.31 -3.92 -6.84
N ASN A 63 -9.19 -5.18 -6.42
CA ASN A 63 -10.19 -5.86 -5.60
C ASN A 63 -10.17 -5.26 -4.19
N THR A 64 -10.99 -4.24 -3.97
CA THR A 64 -11.12 -3.53 -2.68
C THR A 64 -11.63 -4.42 -1.54
N THR A 65 -12.25 -5.55 -1.85
CA THR A 65 -12.80 -6.48 -0.85
C THR A 65 -11.72 -7.24 -0.08
N LEU A 66 -10.53 -7.42 -0.65
CA LEU A 66 -9.42 -8.11 0.02
C LEU A 66 -8.54 -7.16 0.85
N TYR A 67 -8.59 -5.85 0.58
CA TYR A 67 -7.80 -4.85 1.30
C TYR A 67 -8.28 -4.74 2.75
N GLY A 68 -7.41 -5.12 3.69
CA GLY A 68 -7.71 -5.09 5.13
C GLY A 68 -8.46 -6.33 5.65
N THR A 69 -8.96 -7.20 4.77
CA THR A 69 -9.61 -8.47 5.15
C THR A 69 -8.61 -9.62 5.19
N THR A 70 -7.63 -9.63 4.29
CA THR A 70 -6.58 -10.65 4.24
C THR A 70 -5.22 -10.01 4.18
N THR A 71 -4.28 -10.45 5.03
CA THR A 71 -2.87 -10.02 5.01
C THR A 71 -1.98 -11.24 4.77
N LEU A 72 -0.87 -11.03 4.07
CA LEU A 72 0.18 -12.06 3.96
C LEU A 72 0.99 -12.19 5.25
N VAL A 73 0.77 -11.31 6.23
CA VAL A 73 1.39 -11.37 7.56
C VAL A 73 0.64 -12.40 8.42
N ASN A 74 1.30 -13.51 8.68
CA ASN A 74 0.81 -14.64 9.49
C ASN A 74 1.85 -15.01 10.58
N ASP A 75 1.61 -16.09 11.32
CA ASP A 75 2.50 -16.55 12.40
C ASP A 75 3.91 -16.96 11.92
N HIS A 76 4.04 -17.33 10.65
CA HIS A 76 5.30 -17.66 9.98
C HIS A 76 6.02 -16.40 9.45
N SER A 77 5.35 -15.25 9.40
CA SER A 77 5.95 -14.00 8.95
C SER A 77 6.77 -13.35 10.06
N LYS A 78 8.06 -13.13 9.83
CA LYS A 78 8.96 -12.46 10.78
C LYS A 78 9.26 -11.03 10.36
N VAL A 79 9.46 -10.17 11.35
CA VAL A 79 9.90 -8.80 11.14
C VAL A 79 11.42 -8.76 11.03
N TYR A 80 11.91 -8.16 9.94
CA TYR A 80 13.31 -7.77 9.82
C TYR A 80 13.42 -6.24 9.68
N LYS A 81 14.55 -5.69 10.12
CA LYS A 81 14.77 -4.25 10.27
C LYS A 81 16.12 -3.83 9.71
N GLY A 82 16.23 -2.53 9.44
CA GLY A 82 17.44 -1.90 8.92
C GLY A 82 17.32 -1.62 7.42
N GLY A 83 18.44 -1.73 6.74
CA GLY A 83 18.56 -1.58 5.30
C GLY A 83 19.49 -2.63 4.74
N SER A 84 19.22 -3.04 3.50
CA SER A 84 20.17 -3.83 2.73
C SER A 84 21.11 -2.92 1.95
N TRP A 85 22.13 -3.51 1.32
CA TRP A 85 23.02 -2.79 0.41
C TRP A 85 22.29 -2.25 -0.84
N ASN A 86 21.11 -2.78 -1.15
CA ASN A 86 20.31 -2.43 -2.31
C ASN A 86 19.17 -1.43 -1.96
N ASP A 87 19.04 -1.03 -0.70
CA ASP A 87 18.06 -0.02 -0.27
C ASP A 87 18.60 1.40 -0.48
N LEU A 88 17.77 2.29 -1.04
CA LEU A 88 18.10 3.72 -1.08
C LEU A 88 17.94 4.35 0.31
N ALA A 89 18.84 5.26 0.67
CA ALA A 89 18.88 5.90 2.00
C ALA A 89 17.55 6.58 2.40
N PHE A 90 16.81 7.12 1.43
CA PHE A 90 15.50 7.74 1.68
C PHE A 90 14.47 6.77 2.31
N TRP A 91 14.59 5.47 2.05
CA TRP A 91 13.66 4.45 2.54
C TRP A 91 14.08 3.84 3.89
N LEU A 92 15.23 4.22 4.43
CA LEU A 92 15.78 3.69 5.69
C LEU A 92 15.29 4.49 6.90
N ASN A 93 14.02 4.27 7.25
CA ASN A 93 13.43 4.83 8.47
C ASN A 93 13.38 3.78 9.59
N PRO A 94 13.85 4.04 10.82
CA PRO A 94 13.82 3.08 11.92
C PRO A 94 12.40 2.59 12.28
N ALA A 95 11.38 3.41 12.02
CA ALA A 95 9.99 3.10 12.29
C ALA A 95 9.38 2.07 11.32
N THR A 96 9.91 1.96 10.10
CA THR A 96 9.32 1.05 9.08
C THR A 96 9.57 -0.40 9.46
N ARG A 97 8.56 -1.25 9.24
CA ARG A 97 8.63 -2.70 9.51
C ARG A 97 8.47 -3.42 8.18
N ARG A 98 9.43 -4.26 7.84
CA ARG A 98 9.35 -5.18 6.70
C ARG A 98 9.13 -6.59 7.21
N PHE A 99 8.43 -7.40 6.43
CA PHE A 99 8.05 -8.76 6.79
C PHE A 99 8.55 -9.72 5.72
N MET A 100 9.07 -10.87 6.14
CA MET A 100 9.52 -11.96 5.29
C MET A 100 9.05 -13.28 5.92
N ASN A 101 8.78 -14.29 5.10
CA ASN A 101 8.44 -15.62 5.61
C ASN A 101 9.67 -16.27 6.26
N GLU A 102 9.47 -17.07 7.31
CA GLU A 102 10.59 -17.66 8.06
C GLU A 102 11.41 -18.69 7.28
N ASP A 103 10.82 -19.30 6.25
CA ASP A 103 11.49 -20.28 5.37
C ASP A 103 12.21 -19.65 4.17
N ASP A 104 12.04 -18.34 3.94
CA ASP A 104 12.62 -17.65 2.80
C ASP A 104 14.03 -17.13 3.13
N ALA A 105 14.92 -17.19 2.14
CA ALA A 105 16.28 -16.66 2.24
C ALA A 105 16.52 -15.57 1.18
N SER A 106 17.25 -14.52 1.55
CA SER A 106 17.62 -13.42 0.67
C SER A 106 19.04 -12.95 0.97
N ALA A 107 19.79 -12.59 -0.07
CA ALA A 107 21.13 -11.99 0.07
C ALA A 107 21.10 -10.60 0.72
N GLU A 108 19.92 -9.99 0.88
CA GLU A 108 19.75 -8.69 1.52
C GLU A 108 19.58 -8.80 3.05
N VAL A 109 19.24 -9.99 3.57
CA VAL A 109 18.88 -10.20 4.98
C VAL A 109 19.97 -11.01 5.69
N GLY A 110 20.30 -10.61 6.91
CA GLY A 110 21.27 -11.31 7.78
C GLY A 110 20.86 -11.25 9.25
N PHE A 111 21.72 -11.76 10.14
CA PHE A 111 21.43 -11.82 11.58
C PHE A 111 22.37 -10.93 12.41
N ARG A 112 21.85 -10.47 13.56
CA ARG A 112 22.63 -9.86 14.63
C ARG A 112 22.32 -10.58 15.93
N CYS A 113 23.35 -10.83 16.72
CA CYS A 113 23.19 -11.47 18.02
C CYS A 113 22.70 -10.44 19.05
N ALA A 114 21.72 -10.84 19.86
CA ALA A 114 21.28 -10.10 21.02
C ALA A 114 21.56 -10.94 22.27
N MET A 115 22.01 -10.29 23.34
CA MET A 115 22.35 -10.94 24.60
C MET A 115 21.62 -10.25 25.74
N THR A 116 21.23 -11.04 26.73
CA THR A 116 20.78 -10.49 28.00
C THR A 116 21.99 -10.07 28.82
N LEU A 117 21.89 -8.91 29.48
CA LEU A 117 22.91 -8.51 30.45
C LEU A 117 22.71 -9.34 31.72
N VAL A 118 23.73 -10.11 32.10
CA VAL A 118 23.76 -10.89 33.35
C VAL A 118 24.63 -10.11 34.34
N GLY A 119 23.99 -9.47 35.32
CA GLY A 119 24.67 -8.68 36.35
C GLY A 119 23.85 -7.48 36.81
N ALA A 120 24.38 -6.74 37.80
CA ALA A 120 23.82 -5.43 38.14
C ALA A 120 24.06 -4.45 36.98
N PRO A 121 23.07 -3.64 36.58
CA PRO A 121 23.26 -2.63 35.53
C PRO A 121 24.28 -1.54 35.92
N GLU A 122 24.60 -1.44 37.22
CA GLU A 122 25.53 -0.47 37.77
C GLU A 122 26.61 -1.16 38.62
N ILE A 123 27.84 -0.67 38.50
CA ILE A 123 29.00 -1.18 39.26
C ILE A 123 28.92 -0.80 40.75
N ASN A 124 28.29 0.33 41.08
CA ASN A 124 28.18 0.87 42.44
C ASN A 124 26.75 1.38 42.73
N PRO A 125 25.84 0.53 43.24
CA PRO A 125 24.44 0.90 43.50
C PRO A 125 24.22 1.67 44.81
N ASN A 126 25.24 1.80 45.66
CA ASN A 126 25.03 2.40 46.99
C ASN A 126 24.69 3.90 46.88
N GLY A 127 23.57 4.30 47.49
CA GLY A 127 23.17 5.71 47.68
C GLY A 127 22.44 6.38 46.51
N LYS A 128 22.07 5.64 45.46
CA LYS A 128 21.32 6.19 44.30
C LYS A 128 19.86 5.73 44.32
N PRO A 129 18.92 6.55 43.81
CA PRO A 129 17.54 6.13 43.66
C PRO A 129 17.43 5.10 42.51
N HIS A 130 17.07 3.86 42.83
CA HIS A 130 16.78 2.82 41.83
C HIS A 130 15.29 2.73 41.55
N TYR A 131 14.95 2.50 40.28
CA TYR A 131 13.58 2.16 39.90
C TYR A 131 13.20 0.80 40.51
N SER A 132 11.97 0.70 41.05
CA SER A 132 11.44 -0.58 41.52
C SER A 132 11.22 -1.51 40.32
N VAL A 133 12.08 -2.52 40.18
CA VAL A 133 11.95 -3.53 39.13
C VAL A 133 11.00 -4.61 39.62
N LYS A 134 9.87 -4.80 38.95
CA LYS A 134 8.97 -5.93 39.21
C LYS A 134 9.62 -7.20 38.66
N ASN A 135 9.84 -8.20 39.52
CA ASN A 135 10.31 -9.50 39.08
C ASN A 135 9.27 -10.14 38.14
N ALA A 136 9.74 -10.74 37.04
CA ALA A 136 8.89 -11.47 36.12
C ALA A 136 8.25 -12.66 36.83
N LYS A 137 6.96 -12.94 36.54
CA LYS A 137 6.29 -14.12 37.08
C LYS A 137 6.96 -15.38 36.49
N PRO A 138 7.19 -16.43 37.28
CA PRO A 138 7.75 -17.68 36.77
C PRO A 138 6.80 -18.25 35.71
N PHE A 139 7.38 -18.68 34.58
CA PHE A 139 6.65 -19.39 33.54
C PHE A 139 6.17 -20.74 34.10
N LYS A 140 4.86 -21.00 34.03
CA LYS A 140 4.28 -22.31 34.31
C LYS A 140 4.03 -23.01 32.97
N ALA A 141 4.79 -24.06 32.69
CA ALA A 141 4.44 -24.99 31.62
C ALA A 141 3.13 -25.70 32.02
N HIS A 142 2.18 -25.74 31.11
CA HIS A 142 0.93 -26.51 31.23
C HIS A 142 1.12 -27.91 30.67
#